data_AF-A0A9E7Z4K3-F1
#
_entry.id   AF-A0A9E7Z4K3-F1
#
_cell.length_a   1.000
_cell.length_b   1.000
_cell.length_c   1.000
_cell.angle_alpha   90.00
_cell.angle_beta   90.00
_cell.angle_gamma   90.00
#
_symmetry.space_group_name_H-M   'P 1'
#
loop_
_entity.id
_entity.type
_entity.pdbx_description
1 polymer ?
#
loop_
_entity_poly.entity_id
_entity_poly.type
_entity_poly.pdbx_seq_one_letter_code
_entity_poly.pdbx_strand_id
1 'polypeptide(L)'
;MRTLRVTVWASCAVGFAIGALGARGQPTHLLILAVGLLLILLPVDWLLRRQLRAGRSLITITGDAIASAAFSGKEKRLRWSEIESMTVETVQNAPYLAFRLRAASGTASKRRFRFGRDRSKRILALSSFDTADRERLVDSIQIHLRLRGGITGTPSMPVNPFKAERQFEEQLAALAPRPHLTHALIALNVLAWLATLVLGGNPLQTPTDVLFNLGGNAAFEVQQGEWWRLLSATFLHAGVLHLAVNMIGLYAAGVTVERIYGPVAYLLIYLGAGLLGSALSLSFAAQHAIGVGASGAVFGVAGAWLVAIRQYRGRMPETLSKRLLTQIGLFVLYSLVQGLTKPGVDNAAHVGGLIGGCLLACILPARLDMDRYRRRLPGRAAMALAATGAGVAVLAMLAPRAALDHRQFFASAEAVARGFSAVGAAAQATESDQQAFAAGRLSARQWVERNHAVHVPALRQATATLRSARLAQGDPRADLLRDTLLYADLTAEAMELTVMETPESRDPVSTDPARLAHVQRQLEAVGERLTRDADALRRRPFN
;
A
#
# COMPACT_ATOMS: atom_id res chain seq x y z
N MET A 1 -29.32 2.72 -1.00
CA MET A 1 -29.28 4.12 -1.52
C MET A 1 -29.02 5.16 -0.44
N ARG A 2 -29.79 5.14 0.67
CA ARG A 2 -29.37 5.78 1.94
C ARG A 2 -27.94 5.34 2.29
N THR A 3 -27.67 4.05 2.11
CA THR A 3 -26.35 3.42 2.18
C THR A 3 -25.29 4.11 1.31
N LEU A 4 -25.49 4.31 0.00
CA LEU A 4 -24.47 4.92 -0.88
C LEU A 4 -24.15 6.38 -0.50
N ARG A 5 -25.16 7.21 -0.19
CA ARG A 5 -24.91 8.57 0.33
C ARG A 5 -24.19 8.53 1.67
N VAL A 6 -24.62 7.67 2.58
CA VAL A 6 -23.94 7.46 3.86
C VAL A 6 -22.50 7.01 3.64
N THR A 7 -22.23 6.13 2.68
CA THR A 7 -20.87 5.67 2.35
C THR A 7 -20.02 6.80 1.76
N VAL A 8 -20.54 7.62 0.85
CA VAL A 8 -19.79 8.76 0.29
C VAL A 8 -19.47 9.79 1.38
N TRP A 9 -20.45 10.15 2.20
CA TRP A 9 -20.24 11.09 3.31
C TRP A 9 -19.34 10.51 4.40
N ALA A 10 -19.46 9.21 4.72
CA ALA A 10 -18.60 8.52 5.67
C ALA A 10 -17.15 8.42 5.16
N SER A 11 -16.94 8.06 3.89
CA SER A 11 -15.61 8.01 3.28
C SER A 11 -14.94 9.38 3.27
N CYS A 12 -15.71 10.46 3.04
CA CYS A 12 -15.18 11.81 3.11
C CYS A 12 -14.95 12.30 4.55
N ALA A 13 -15.79 11.90 5.52
CA ALA A 13 -15.54 12.17 6.92
C ALA A 13 -14.27 11.46 7.41
N VAL A 14 -14.06 10.20 6.97
CA VAL A 14 -12.83 9.45 7.23
C VAL A 14 -11.63 10.11 6.53
N GLY A 15 -11.76 10.50 5.26
CA GLY A 15 -10.71 11.21 4.53
C GLY A 15 -10.34 12.56 5.16
N PHE A 16 -11.35 13.30 5.65
CA PHE A 16 -11.16 14.54 6.39
C PHE A 16 -10.46 14.29 7.73
N ALA A 17 -10.90 13.29 8.51
CA ALA A 17 -10.27 12.93 9.78
C ALA A 17 -8.81 12.50 9.59
N ILE A 18 -8.52 11.73 8.53
CA ILE A 18 -7.15 11.34 8.15
C ILE A 18 -6.31 12.57 7.80
N GLY A 19 -6.81 13.47 6.96
CA GLY A 19 -6.06 14.68 6.59
C GLY A 19 -5.93 15.68 7.74
N ALA A 20 -6.91 15.76 8.63
CA ALA A 20 -6.86 16.57 9.85
C ALA A 20 -5.78 16.10 10.83
N LEU A 21 -5.64 14.78 10.97
CA LEU A 21 -4.58 14.16 11.76
C LEU A 21 -3.19 14.37 11.14
N GLY A 22 -3.08 14.41 9.81
CA GLY A 22 -1.84 14.71 9.08
C GLY A 22 -1.45 16.20 9.06
N ALA A 23 -2.42 17.11 9.22
CA ALA A 23 -2.21 18.56 9.24
C ALA A 23 -2.03 19.14 10.65
N ARG A 24 -1.69 18.31 11.65
CA ARG A 24 -1.47 18.76 13.04
C ARG A 24 -0.45 19.92 13.08
N GLY A 25 -0.90 21.08 13.56
CA GLY A 25 -0.09 22.30 13.66
C GLY A 25 -0.18 23.26 12.47
N GLN A 26 -0.94 22.95 11.40
CA GLN A 26 -1.08 23.80 10.23
C GLN A 26 -2.57 24.06 9.88
N PRO A 27 -3.21 25.07 10.50
CA PRO A 27 -4.66 25.30 10.36
C PRO A 27 -5.08 25.66 8.92
N THR A 28 -4.19 26.26 8.13
CA THR A 28 -4.41 26.58 6.71
C THR A 28 -4.55 25.33 5.83
N HIS A 29 -3.74 24.29 6.09
CA HIS A 29 -3.82 23.03 5.35
C HIS A 29 -5.11 22.27 5.63
N LEU A 30 -5.55 22.30 6.90
CA LEU A 30 -6.84 21.75 7.34
C LEU A 30 -8.02 22.45 6.66
N LEU A 31 -7.95 23.79 6.54
CA LEU A 31 -8.96 24.58 5.85
C LEU A 31 -9.01 24.27 4.35
N ILE A 32 -7.85 24.21 3.68
CA ILE A 32 -7.75 23.88 2.24
C ILE A 32 -8.28 22.47 1.98
N LEU A 33 -7.96 21.50 2.82
CA LEU A 33 -8.47 20.14 2.72
C LEU A 33 -9.99 20.09 2.92
N ALA A 34 -10.53 20.78 3.93
CA ALA A 34 -11.96 20.86 4.19
C ALA A 34 -12.71 21.45 2.98
N VAL A 35 -12.21 22.59 2.48
CA VAL A 35 -12.79 23.29 1.33
C VAL A 35 -12.69 22.44 0.07
N GLY A 36 -11.55 21.82 -0.19
CA GLY A 36 -11.35 20.92 -1.34
C GLY A 36 -12.30 19.71 -1.32
N LEU A 37 -12.44 19.05 -0.16
CA LEU A 37 -13.39 17.95 0.02
C LEU A 37 -14.83 18.40 -0.20
N LEU A 38 -15.23 19.55 0.37
CA LEU A 38 -16.59 20.10 0.20
C LEU A 38 -16.88 20.51 -1.25
N LEU A 39 -15.90 21.08 -1.96
CA LEU A 39 -16.03 21.45 -3.38
C LEU A 39 -16.24 20.24 -4.29
N ILE A 40 -15.82 19.04 -3.88
CA ILE A 40 -16.08 17.79 -4.61
C ILE A 40 -17.36 17.12 -4.12
N LEU A 41 -17.57 17.06 -2.80
CA LEU A 41 -18.71 16.40 -2.16
C LEU A 41 -20.04 17.08 -2.47
N LEU A 42 -20.12 18.40 -2.36
CA LEU A 42 -21.37 19.13 -2.50
C LEU A 42 -21.94 18.99 -3.92
N PRO A 43 -21.15 19.09 -5.00
CA PRO A 43 -21.64 18.80 -6.34
C PRO A 43 -22.02 17.33 -6.56
N VAL A 44 -21.25 16.38 -6.01
CA VAL A 44 -21.56 14.94 -6.14
C VAL A 44 -22.85 14.59 -5.40
N ASP A 45 -23.01 15.06 -4.17
CA ASP A 45 -24.20 14.83 -3.36
C ASP A 45 -25.41 15.61 -3.92
N TRP A 46 -25.22 16.83 -4.44
CA TRP A 46 -26.26 17.53 -5.20
C TRP A 46 -26.66 16.77 -6.47
N LEU A 47 -25.70 16.24 -7.22
CA LEU A 47 -25.95 15.43 -8.42
C LEU A 47 -26.71 14.16 -8.06
N LEU A 48 -26.30 13.46 -7.00
CA LEU A 48 -27.01 12.29 -6.47
C LEU A 48 -28.44 12.66 -6.03
N ARG A 49 -28.64 13.78 -5.31
CA ARG A 49 -29.99 14.27 -4.94
C ARG A 49 -30.82 14.66 -6.16
N ARG A 50 -30.20 15.27 -7.19
CA ARG A 50 -30.88 15.75 -8.40
C ARG A 50 -31.27 14.60 -9.32
N GLN A 51 -30.38 13.62 -9.53
CA GLN A 51 -30.65 12.46 -10.36
C GLN A 51 -31.57 11.44 -9.68
N LEU A 52 -31.54 11.35 -8.34
CA LEU A 52 -32.15 10.26 -7.59
C LEU A 52 -33.13 10.77 -6.50
N ARG A 53 -33.95 11.79 -6.80
CA ARG A 53 -35.04 12.21 -5.90
C ARG A 53 -35.89 10.98 -5.53
N ALA A 54 -36.15 10.78 -4.23
CA ALA A 54 -36.99 9.69 -3.75
C ALA A 54 -38.34 9.69 -4.49
N GLY A 55 -38.73 8.53 -5.06
CA GLY A 55 -39.97 8.36 -5.82
C GLY A 55 -39.88 8.57 -7.34
N ARG A 56 -38.72 8.97 -7.91
CA ARG A 56 -38.55 8.96 -9.39
C ARG A 56 -38.05 7.59 -9.87
N SER A 57 -38.85 6.91 -10.68
CA SER A 57 -38.44 5.69 -11.38
C SER A 57 -37.24 5.96 -12.30
N LEU A 58 -36.16 5.20 -12.13
CA LEU A 58 -34.98 5.24 -13.01
C LEU A 58 -35.33 4.82 -14.45
N ILE A 59 -36.24 3.85 -14.54
CA ILE A 59 -36.82 3.35 -15.79
C ILE A 59 -38.31 3.16 -15.55
N THR A 60 -39.12 3.69 -16.46
CA THR A 60 -40.56 3.50 -16.48
C THR A 60 -40.92 2.72 -17.74
N ILE A 61 -41.50 1.54 -17.55
CA ILE A 61 -42.02 0.71 -18.64
C ILE A 61 -43.52 0.90 -18.63
N THR A 62 -44.06 1.56 -19.65
CA THR A 62 -45.51 1.74 -19.84
C THR A 62 -46.00 0.84 -20.96
N GLY A 63 -47.32 0.77 -21.11
CA GLY A 63 -47.92 -0.04 -22.16
C GLY A 63 -47.53 0.36 -23.59
N ASP A 64 -47.11 1.59 -23.81
CA ASP A 64 -46.83 2.15 -25.15
C ASP A 64 -45.36 2.55 -25.37
N ALA A 65 -44.58 2.68 -24.29
CA ALA A 65 -43.19 3.11 -24.37
C ALA A 65 -42.32 2.61 -23.21
N ILE A 66 -41.00 2.72 -23.39
CA ILE A 66 -40.02 2.73 -22.31
C ILE A 66 -39.48 4.14 -22.13
N ALA A 67 -39.39 4.62 -20.90
CA ALA A 67 -38.82 5.91 -20.56
C ALA A 67 -37.70 5.76 -19.52
N SER A 68 -36.61 6.48 -19.73
CA SER A 68 -35.53 6.57 -18.75
C SER A 68 -34.76 7.87 -18.96
N ALA A 69 -34.46 8.57 -17.88
CA ALA A 69 -33.57 9.71 -17.91
C ALA A 69 -32.14 9.33 -18.37
N ALA A 70 -31.77 8.06 -18.20
CA ALA A 70 -30.46 7.51 -18.55
C ALA A 70 -30.30 7.16 -20.04
N PHE A 71 -31.35 7.30 -20.87
CA PHE A 71 -31.20 7.11 -22.31
C PHE A 71 -30.20 8.09 -22.93
N SER A 72 -29.36 7.59 -23.83
CA SER A 72 -28.52 8.45 -24.66
C SER A 72 -29.37 9.29 -25.63
N GLY A 73 -29.14 10.61 -25.68
CA GLY A 73 -29.86 11.51 -26.59
C GLY A 73 -30.83 12.46 -25.88
N LYS A 74 -31.53 13.30 -26.67
CA LYS A 74 -32.50 14.29 -26.16
C LYS A 74 -33.83 13.65 -25.75
N GLU A 75 -34.30 12.65 -26.50
CA GLU A 75 -35.50 11.90 -26.16
C GLU A 75 -35.22 10.92 -25.03
N LYS A 76 -36.07 10.98 -23.99
CA LYS A 76 -36.01 10.12 -22.80
C LYS A 76 -37.11 9.07 -22.77
N ARG A 77 -37.87 8.95 -23.86
CA ARG A 77 -38.98 8.02 -24.06
C ARG A 77 -38.86 7.44 -25.46
N LEU A 78 -38.94 6.12 -25.58
CA LEU A 78 -38.90 5.38 -26.84
C LEU A 78 -40.19 4.56 -26.93
N ARG A 79 -40.97 4.75 -28.00
CA ARG A 79 -42.19 3.94 -28.20
C ARG A 79 -41.79 2.52 -28.60
N TRP A 80 -42.58 1.54 -28.18
CA TRP A 80 -42.30 0.14 -28.56
C TRP A 80 -42.29 -0.07 -30.07
N SER A 81 -43.15 0.64 -30.81
CA SER A 81 -43.24 0.62 -32.27
C SER A 81 -42.02 1.21 -33.00
N GLU A 82 -41.25 2.08 -32.34
CA GLU A 82 -40.07 2.74 -32.92
C GLU A 82 -38.83 1.84 -32.83
N ILE A 83 -38.87 0.79 -32.01
CA ILE A 83 -37.72 -0.09 -31.78
C ILE A 83 -37.73 -1.20 -32.83
N GLU A 84 -36.64 -1.29 -33.59
CA GLU A 84 -36.40 -2.34 -34.58
C GLU A 84 -35.85 -3.59 -33.91
N SER A 85 -34.83 -3.43 -33.07
CA SER A 85 -34.17 -4.53 -32.38
C SER A 85 -33.50 -4.05 -31.09
N MET A 86 -33.18 -5.03 -30.23
CA MET A 86 -32.50 -4.81 -28.97
C MET A 86 -31.35 -5.80 -28.84
N THR A 87 -30.20 -5.34 -28.39
CA THR A 87 -29.02 -6.18 -28.07
C THR A 87 -28.49 -5.82 -26.68
N VAL A 88 -27.89 -6.80 -26.00
CA VAL A 88 -27.10 -6.57 -24.79
C VAL A 88 -25.64 -6.47 -25.23
N GLU A 89 -25.04 -5.30 -25.07
CA GLU A 89 -23.66 -5.03 -25.44
C GLU A 89 -22.82 -4.76 -24.21
N THR A 90 -21.53 -5.11 -24.27
CA THR A 90 -20.57 -4.73 -23.23
C THR A 90 -19.55 -3.78 -23.84
N VAL A 91 -19.51 -2.54 -23.35
CA VAL A 91 -18.57 -1.51 -23.81
C VAL A 91 -17.72 -1.09 -22.62
N GLN A 92 -16.40 -1.17 -22.74
CA GLN A 92 -15.45 -0.86 -21.65
C GLN A 92 -15.82 -1.55 -20.32
N ASN A 93 -16.22 -2.83 -20.40
CA ASN A 93 -16.60 -3.64 -19.26
C ASN A 93 -17.88 -3.21 -18.50
N ALA A 94 -18.64 -2.26 -19.05
CA ALA A 94 -19.95 -1.88 -18.56
C ALA A 94 -21.04 -2.47 -19.48
N PRO A 95 -22.08 -3.14 -18.91
CA PRO A 95 -23.20 -3.64 -19.69
C PRO A 95 -24.12 -2.48 -20.11
N TYR A 96 -24.52 -2.49 -21.38
CA TYR A 96 -25.50 -1.58 -21.96
C TYR A 96 -26.57 -2.36 -22.69
N LEU A 97 -27.79 -1.85 -22.62
CA LEU A 97 -28.84 -2.25 -23.51
C LEU A 97 -28.85 -1.31 -24.71
N ALA A 98 -28.66 -1.85 -25.91
CA ALA A 98 -28.65 -1.09 -27.14
C ALA A 98 -29.96 -1.35 -27.90
N PHE A 99 -30.68 -0.28 -28.17
CA PHE A 99 -31.88 -0.27 -29.00
C PHE A 99 -31.54 0.32 -30.35
N ARG A 100 -31.84 -0.42 -31.42
CA ARG A 100 -31.82 0.10 -32.78
C ARG A 100 -33.22 0.60 -33.12
N LEU A 101 -33.32 1.84 -33.59
CA LEU A 101 -34.59 2.45 -33.95
C LEU A 101 -34.89 2.21 -35.42
N ARG A 102 -36.16 1.95 -35.75
CA ARG A 102 -36.64 1.93 -37.13
C ARG A 102 -36.39 3.29 -37.74
N ALA A 103 -35.87 3.34 -38.97
CA ALA A 103 -35.69 4.61 -39.65
C ALA A 103 -37.05 5.30 -39.75
N ALA A 104 -37.18 6.51 -39.20
CA ALA A 104 -38.33 7.35 -39.48
C ALA A 104 -38.41 7.51 -41.00
N SER A 105 -39.56 7.18 -41.59
CA SER A 105 -39.86 7.44 -42.99
C SER A 105 -39.52 8.90 -43.30
N GLY A 106 -38.38 9.15 -43.95
CA GLY A 106 -38.00 10.48 -44.43
C GLY A 106 -36.61 11.03 -44.13
N THR A 107 -35.74 10.43 -43.30
CA THR A 107 -34.35 10.96 -43.14
C THR A 107 -33.28 9.88 -42.98
N ALA A 108 -33.01 9.15 -44.06
CA ALA A 108 -31.81 8.32 -44.15
C ALA A 108 -30.60 9.17 -44.58
N SER A 109 -29.84 9.68 -43.61
CA SER A 109 -28.44 10.07 -43.86
C SER A 109 -27.52 9.05 -43.20
N LYS A 110 -27.08 8.07 -44.00
CA LYS A 110 -25.89 7.27 -43.73
C LYS A 110 -24.65 8.19 -43.83
N ARG A 111 -24.43 9.10 -42.88
CA ARG A 111 -23.14 9.78 -42.73
C ARG A 111 -22.50 9.35 -41.42
N ARG A 112 -21.52 8.44 -41.52
CA ARG A 112 -20.51 8.21 -40.49
C ARG A 112 -19.81 9.54 -40.22
N PHE A 113 -20.20 10.24 -39.16
CA PHE A 113 -19.52 11.46 -38.73
C PHE A 113 -18.48 11.10 -37.69
N ARG A 114 -17.23 11.54 -37.91
CA ARG A 114 -16.05 11.22 -37.11
C ARG A 114 -16.13 11.62 -35.62
N PHE A 115 -17.14 12.39 -35.19
CA PHE A 115 -17.33 12.82 -33.79
C PHE A 115 -18.81 12.97 -33.35
N GLY A 116 -19.79 12.40 -34.07
CA GLY A 116 -21.23 12.56 -33.78
C GLY A 116 -21.90 11.28 -33.26
N ARG A 117 -22.76 11.38 -32.23
CA ARG A 117 -23.54 10.25 -31.69
C ARG A 117 -24.51 9.70 -32.76
N ASP A 118 -24.45 8.39 -33.01
CA ASP A 118 -25.37 7.67 -33.90
C ASP A 118 -26.82 7.83 -33.43
N ARG A 119 -27.65 8.52 -34.23
CA ARG A 119 -29.05 8.78 -33.91
C ARG A 119 -29.96 7.56 -34.14
N SER A 120 -29.49 6.55 -34.87
CA SER A 120 -30.23 5.30 -35.11
C SER A 120 -30.11 4.32 -33.93
N LYS A 121 -29.23 4.61 -32.98
CA LYS A 121 -28.98 3.80 -31.80
C LYS A 121 -29.32 4.57 -30.52
N ARG A 122 -29.93 3.89 -29.55
CA ARG A 122 -30.16 4.40 -28.20
C ARG A 122 -29.59 3.40 -27.20
N ILE A 123 -28.80 3.88 -26.25
CA ILE A 123 -28.23 3.02 -25.22
C ILE A 123 -28.77 3.37 -23.84
N LEU A 124 -28.90 2.34 -23.01
CA LEU A 124 -29.25 2.42 -21.60
C LEU A 124 -28.17 1.70 -20.80
N ALA A 125 -27.48 2.43 -19.92
CA ALA A 125 -26.47 1.84 -19.05
C ALA A 125 -27.12 0.93 -18.01
N LEU A 126 -26.61 -0.29 -17.87
CA LEU A 126 -27.10 -1.28 -16.90
C LEU A 126 -26.20 -1.37 -15.66
N SER A 127 -25.08 -0.65 -15.64
CA SER A 127 -24.07 -0.70 -14.56
C SER A 127 -24.62 -0.29 -13.19
N SER A 128 -25.66 0.55 -13.14
CA SER A 128 -26.29 1.02 -11.91
C SER A 128 -27.22 0.01 -11.23
N PHE A 129 -27.57 -1.08 -11.93
CA PHE A 129 -28.46 -2.13 -11.44
C PHE A 129 -27.65 -3.34 -10.97
N ASP A 130 -28.15 -4.08 -9.98
CA ASP A 130 -27.59 -5.38 -9.62
C ASP A 130 -27.95 -6.46 -10.66
N THR A 131 -27.36 -7.65 -10.56
CA THR A 131 -27.57 -8.72 -11.55
C THR A 131 -29.05 -9.13 -11.66
N ALA A 132 -29.78 -9.15 -10.55
CA ALA A 132 -31.20 -9.53 -10.51
C ALA A 132 -32.10 -8.47 -11.15
N ASP A 133 -31.84 -7.19 -10.89
CA ASP A 133 -32.52 -6.07 -11.53
C ASP A 133 -32.20 -6.01 -13.02
N ARG A 134 -30.96 -6.30 -13.43
CA ARG A 134 -30.59 -6.40 -14.85
C ARG A 134 -31.37 -7.50 -15.55
N GLU A 135 -31.46 -8.69 -14.95
CA GLU A 135 -32.25 -9.81 -15.48
C GLU A 135 -33.72 -9.39 -15.64
N ARG A 136 -34.35 -8.94 -14.56
CA ARG A 136 -35.77 -8.52 -14.54
C ARG A 136 -36.05 -7.44 -15.59
N LEU A 137 -35.17 -6.45 -15.69
CA LEU A 137 -35.32 -5.35 -16.63
C LEU A 137 -35.25 -5.83 -18.07
N VAL A 138 -34.23 -6.63 -18.42
CA VAL A 138 -34.08 -7.18 -19.76
C VAL A 138 -35.30 -8.04 -20.11
N ASP A 139 -35.71 -8.97 -19.24
CA ASP A 139 -36.88 -9.83 -19.48
C ASP A 139 -38.15 -9.00 -19.69
N SER A 140 -38.38 -7.99 -18.85
CA SER A 140 -39.55 -7.11 -18.96
C SER A 140 -39.58 -6.37 -20.30
N ILE A 141 -38.44 -5.85 -20.76
CA ILE A 141 -38.33 -5.16 -22.06
C ILE A 141 -38.55 -6.14 -23.21
N GLN A 142 -37.97 -7.34 -23.13
CA GLN A 142 -38.16 -8.37 -24.14
C GLN A 142 -39.63 -8.78 -24.30
N ILE A 143 -40.36 -8.90 -23.18
CA ILE A 143 -41.80 -9.19 -23.18
C ILE A 143 -42.58 -8.07 -23.89
N HIS A 144 -42.31 -6.80 -23.58
CA HIS A 144 -43.00 -5.67 -24.20
C HIS A 144 -42.71 -5.56 -25.70
N LEU A 145 -41.46 -5.80 -26.12
CA LEU A 145 -41.10 -5.82 -27.54
C LEU A 145 -41.80 -6.94 -28.30
N ARG A 146 -41.92 -8.14 -27.70
CA ARG A 146 -42.67 -9.26 -28.29
C ARG A 146 -44.16 -8.95 -28.45
N LEU A 147 -44.78 -8.40 -27.41
CA LEU A 147 -46.22 -8.17 -27.40
C LEU A 147 -46.65 -6.93 -28.18
N ARG A 148 -45.78 -5.90 -28.30
CA ARG A 148 -46.20 -4.54 -28.70
C ARG A 148 -45.28 -3.84 -29.69
N GLY A 149 -44.08 -4.38 -29.96
CA GLY A 149 -43.07 -3.73 -30.81
C GLY A 149 -43.21 -3.99 -32.32
N GLY A 150 -44.22 -4.75 -32.75
CA GLY A 150 -44.45 -5.04 -34.17
C GLY A 150 -43.25 -5.74 -34.84
N ILE A 151 -42.58 -6.65 -34.14
CA ILE A 151 -41.51 -7.48 -34.73
C ILE A 151 -42.19 -8.56 -35.60
N THR A 152 -42.67 -8.14 -36.77
CA THR A 152 -43.19 -9.03 -37.82
C THR A 152 -42.00 -9.62 -38.57
N GLY A 153 -41.72 -10.89 -38.31
CA GLY A 153 -40.52 -11.60 -38.76
C GLY A 153 -39.46 -11.62 -37.64
N THR A 154 -38.98 -12.81 -37.28
CA THR A 154 -38.10 -13.03 -36.11
C THR A 154 -36.63 -12.71 -36.40
N PRO A 155 -36.06 -11.58 -35.97
CA PRO A 155 -34.71 -11.60 -35.42
C PRO A 155 -34.80 -12.32 -34.07
N SER A 156 -33.95 -13.31 -33.84
CA SER A 156 -33.87 -13.99 -32.55
C SER A 156 -33.63 -12.94 -31.46
N MET A 157 -34.53 -12.89 -30.46
CA MET A 157 -34.34 -12.02 -29.31
C MET A 157 -33.02 -12.41 -28.62
N PRO A 158 -32.19 -11.45 -28.18
CA PRO A 158 -30.91 -11.78 -27.57
C PRO A 158 -31.13 -12.64 -26.32
N VAL A 159 -30.34 -13.70 -26.17
CA VAL A 159 -30.28 -14.49 -24.93
C VAL A 159 -29.93 -13.52 -23.79
N ASN A 160 -30.71 -13.51 -22.70
CA ASN A 160 -30.44 -12.67 -21.54
C ASN A 160 -29.22 -13.22 -20.78
N PRO A 161 -28.03 -12.60 -20.87
CA PRO A 161 -26.83 -13.15 -20.25
C PRO A 161 -26.90 -13.06 -18.71
N PHE A 162 -27.65 -12.09 -18.18
CA PHE A 162 -27.72 -11.84 -16.73
C PHE A 162 -28.43 -12.94 -15.97
N LYS A 163 -29.30 -13.73 -16.63
CA LYS A 163 -29.92 -14.90 -16.03
C LYS A 163 -28.89 -15.97 -15.67
N ALA A 164 -27.99 -16.28 -16.61
CA ALA A 164 -26.91 -17.23 -16.35
C ALA A 164 -25.90 -16.68 -15.31
N GLU A 165 -25.63 -15.36 -15.34
CA GLU A 165 -24.82 -14.69 -14.31
C GLU A 165 -25.44 -14.85 -12.91
N ARG A 166 -26.73 -14.54 -12.75
CA ARG A 166 -27.43 -14.67 -11.47
C ARG A 166 -27.45 -16.12 -10.97
N GLN A 167 -27.81 -17.07 -11.84
CA GLN A 167 -27.83 -18.49 -11.48
C GLN A 167 -26.46 -18.98 -11.01
N PHE A 168 -25.39 -18.55 -11.68
CA PHE A 168 -24.02 -18.87 -11.27
C PHE A 168 -23.64 -18.22 -9.93
N GLU A 169 -23.98 -16.94 -9.73
CA GLU A 169 -23.75 -16.22 -8.47
C GLU A 169 -24.51 -16.87 -7.29
N GLU A 170 -25.76 -17.29 -7.51
CA GLU A 170 -26.60 -18.01 -6.55
C GLU A 170 -26.03 -19.39 -6.22
N GLN A 171 -25.60 -20.16 -7.24
CA GLN A 171 -24.93 -21.45 -7.02
C GLN A 171 -23.65 -21.29 -6.20
N LEU A 172 -22.84 -20.29 -6.52
CA LEU A 172 -21.60 -20.02 -5.80
C LEU A 172 -21.87 -19.57 -4.35
N ALA A 173 -22.89 -18.75 -4.14
CA ALA A 173 -23.33 -18.35 -2.81
C ALA A 173 -23.88 -19.55 -2.01
N ALA A 174 -24.59 -20.47 -2.64
CA ALA A 174 -25.09 -21.68 -1.99
C ALA A 174 -23.97 -22.64 -1.54
N LEU A 175 -22.84 -22.68 -2.26
CA LEU A 175 -21.68 -23.52 -1.88
C LEU A 175 -21.03 -23.06 -0.57
N ALA A 176 -20.99 -21.75 -0.30
CA ALA A 176 -20.56 -21.20 0.98
C ALA A 176 -21.37 -19.95 1.33
N PRO A 177 -22.52 -20.11 2.03
CA PRO A 177 -23.46 -19.02 2.32
C PRO A 177 -22.82 -17.90 3.15
N ARG A 178 -21.86 -18.25 4.00
CA ARG A 178 -21.13 -17.32 4.86
C ARG A 178 -19.63 -17.55 4.71
N PRO A 179 -18.89 -16.64 4.05
CA PRO A 179 -17.43 -16.73 3.88
C PRO A 179 -16.74 -16.32 5.19
N HIS A 180 -16.85 -17.17 6.22
CA HIS A 180 -16.40 -16.86 7.57
C HIS A 180 -14.89 -16.61 7.62
N LEU A 181 -14.11 -17.30 6.79
CA LEU A 181 -12.66 -17.19 6.85
C LEU A 181 -12.17 -15.84 6.33
N THR A 182 -12.76 -15.32 5.25
CA THR A 182 -12.44 -13.97 4.75
C THR A 182 -12.66 -12.92 5.85
N HIS A 183 -13.78 -13.01 6.56
CA HIS A 183 -14.09 -12.09 7.67
C HIS A 183 -13.13 -12.29 8.86
N ALA A 184 -12.77 -13.54 9.17
CA ALA A 184 -11.81 -13.83 10.24
C ALA A 184 -10.41 -13.30 9.93
N LEU A 185 -9.94 -13.45 8.68
CA LEU A 185 -8.66 -12.88 8.24
C LEU A 185 -8.69 -11.36 8.29
N ILE A 186 -9.78 -10.72 7.86
CA ILE A 186 -9.94 -9.26 7.99
C ILE A 186 -9.86 -8.84 9.46
N ALA A 187 -10.61 -9.53 10.34
CA ALA A 187 -10.59 -9.25 11.77
C ALA A 187 -9.18 -9.41 12.36
N LEU A 188 -8.46 -10.47 12.00
CA LEU A 188 -7.09 -10.71 12.46
C LEU A 188 -6.12 -9.60 12.04
N ASN A 189 -6.21 -9.13 10.79
CA ASN A 189 -5.41 -8.00 10.30
C ASN A 189 -5.74 -6.69 11.03
N VAL A 190 -7.03 -6.45 11.30
CA VAL A 190 -7.48 -5.28 12.09
C VAL A 190 -6.95 -5.36 13.52
N LEU A 191 -7.04 -6.53 14.16
CA LEU A 191 -6.53 -6.74 15.53
C LEU A 191 -5.01 -6.56 15.61
N ALA A 192 -4.26 -7.10 14.64
CA ALA A 192 -2.82 -6.91 14.56
C ALA A 192 -2.44 -5.43 14.39
N TRP A 193 -3.19 -4.67 13.58
CA TRP A 193 -3.00 -3.24 13.45
C TRP A 193 -3.39 -2.47 14.73
N LEU A 194 -4.48 -2.83 15.41
CA LEU A 194 -4.84 -2.22 16.69
C LEU A 194 -3.76 -2.44 17.77
N ALA A 195 -3.09 -3.60 17.76
CA ALA A 195 -1.98 -3.87 18.66
C ALA A 195 -0.80 -2.91 18.45
N THR A 196 -0.58 -2.40 17.23
CA THR A 196 0.48 -1.39 16.99
C THR A 196 0.17 -0.09 17.71
N LEU A 197 -1.10 0.29 17.82
CA LEU A 197 -1.53 1.52 18.50
C LEU A 197 -1.29 1.46 20.02
N VAL A 198 -1.53 0.29 20.61
CA VAL A 198 -1.29 0.06 22.05
C VAL A 198 0.20 0.20 22.38
N LEU A 199 1.07 -0.11 21.42
CA LEU A 199 2.53 -0.06 21.56
C LEU A 199 3.14 1.28 21.11
N GLY A 200 2.35 2.36 21.11
CA GLY A 200 2.81 3.71 20.76
C GLY A 200 2.76 4.05 19.27
N GLY A 201 2.15 3.18 18.45
CA GLY A 201 1.96 3.42 17.03
C GLY A 201 0.97 4.55 16.73
N ASN A 202 1.23 5.30 15.66
CA ASN A 202 0.30 6.31 15.15
C ASN A 202 -0.68 5.66 14.14
N PRO A 203 -1.99 5.97 14.21
CA PRO A 203 -3.00 5.40 13.30
C PRO A 203 -2.75 5.66 11.81
N LEU A 204 -2.15 6.79 11.46
CA LEU A 204 -1.86 7.15 10.07
C LEU A 204 -0.58 6.49 9.57
N GLN A 205 0.44 6.48 10.42
CA GLN A 205 1.78 6.01 10.08
C GLN A 205 2.44 5.40 11.30
N THR A 206 2.42 4.08 11.40
CA THR A 206 3.08 3.35 12.48
C THR A 206 4.60 3.48 12.33
N PRO A 207 5.33 3.85 13.40
CA PRO A 207 6.80 3.88 13.40
C PRO A 207 7.41 2.54 12.99
N THR A 208 8.52 2.58 12.26
CA THR A 208 9.16 1.40 11.68
C THR A 208 9.78 0.47 12.72
N ASP A 209 10.25 1.00 13.85
CA ASP A 209 10.74 0.27 15.00
C ASP A 209 9.63 -0.54 15.69
N VAL A 210 8.42 0.03 15.83
CA VAL A 210 7.24 -0.69 16.34
C VAL A 210 6.87 -1.86 15.42
N LEU A 211 6.84 -1.61 14.10
CA LEU A 211 6.56 -2.65 13.11
C LEU A 211 7.65 -3.74 13.12
N PHE A 212 8.91 -3.36 13.26
CA PHE A 212 10.03 -4.28 13.38
C PHE A 212 9.90 -5.17 14.61
N ASN A 213 9.64 -4.59 15.78
CA ASN A 213 9.51 -5.31 17.05
C ASN A 213 8.32 -6.28 17.04
N LEU A 214 7.26 -5.95 16.32
CA LEU A 214 6.09 -6.81 16.15
C LEU A 214 6.24 -7.92 15.10
N GLY A 215 7.38 -7.98 14.40
CA GLY A 215 7.65 -9.04 13.43
C GLY A 215 7.51 -8.65 11.97
N GLY A 216 7.76 -7.39 11.63
CA GLY A 216 7.93 -6.99 10.24
C GLY A 216 9.06 -7.77 9.57
N ASN A 217 8.92 -7.99 8.26
CA ASN A 217 9.84 -8.78 7.46
C ASN A 217 11.15 -8.00 7.27
N ALA A 218 12.27 -8.62 7.65
CA ALA A 218 13.58 -8.01 7.59
C ALA A 218 14.62 -9.10 7.27
N ALA A 219 15.42 -8.89 6.21
CA ALA A 219 16.22 -9.96 5.64
C ALA A 219 17.29 -10.50 6.59
N PHE A 220 17.95 -9.62 7.35
CA PHE A 220 19.01 -10.03 8.27
C PHE A 220 18.46 -10.90 9.38
N GLU A 221 17.38 -10.48 10.02
CA GLU A 221 16.76 -11.18 11.13
C GLU A 221 16.21 -12.55 10.69
N VAL A 222 15.62 -12.63 9.49
CA VAL A 222 15.21 -13.92 8.91
C VAL A 222 16.42 -14.83 8.68
N GLN A 223 17.53 -14.30 8.16
CA GLN A 223 18.78 -15.07 7.99
C GLN A 223 19.42 -15.49 9.33
N GLN A 224 19.15 -14.75 10.42
CA GLN A 224 19.55 -15.11 11.79
C GLN A 224 18.59 -16.09 12.49
N GLY A 225 17.55 -16.58 11.79
CA GLY A 225 16.64 -17.60 12.31
C GLY A 225 15.27 -17.09 12.72
N GLU A 226 14.95 -15.80 12.56
CA GLU A 226 13.62 -15.23 12.86
C GLU A 226 12.62 -15.45 11.71
N TRP A 227 12.54 -16.69 11.20
CA TRP A 227 11.69 -17.10 10.06
C TRP A 227 10.20 -16.77 10.23
N TRP A 228 9.74 -16.70 11.47
CA TRP A 228 8.37 -16.34 11.81
C TRP A 228 7.97 -14.94 11.28
N ARG A 229 8.95 -14.05 11.05
CA ARG A 229 8.76 -12.73 10.43
C ARG A 229 8.10 -12.78 9.06
N LEU A 230 8.37 -13.82 8.28
CA LEU A 230 7.76 -14.00 6.95
C LEU A 230 6.23 -14.09 7.06
N LEU A 231 5.74 -14.71 8.13
CA LEU A 231 4.32 -14.88 8.39
C LEU A 231 3.73 -13.68 9.11
N SER A 232 4.32 -13.22 10.22
CA SER A 232 3.78 -12.12 11.01
C SER A 232 3.66 -10.82 10.21
N ALA A 233 4.64 -10.55 9.34
CA ALA A 233 4.63 -9.38 8.45
C ALA A 233 3.38 -9.30 7.57
N THR A 234 2.78 -10.45 7.21
CA THR A 234 1.54 -10.53 6.40
C THR A 234 0.34 -9.91 7.12
N PHE A 235 0.39 -9.78 8.45
CA PHE A 235 -0.73 -9.23 9.25
C PHE A 235 -0.48 -7.80 9.75
N LEU A 236 0.77 -7.35 9.75
CA LEU A 236 1.13 -6.00 10.17
C LEU A 236 0.83 -4.97 9.09
N HIS A 237 0.50 -3.75 9.48
CA HIS A 237 0.18 -2.67 8.56
C HIS A 237 0.79 -1.35 9.04
N ALA A 238 1.42 -0.61 8.12
CA ALA A 238 2.04 0.67 8.41
C ALA A 238 1.05 1.82 8.69
N GLY A 239 -0.26 1.61 8.55
CA GLY A 239 -1.27 2.64 8.82
C GLY A 239 -2.67 2.26 8.37
N VAL A 240 -3.66 3.04 8.78
CA VAL A 240 -5.09 2.76 8.53
C VAL A 240 -5.44 2.71 7.05
N LEU A 241 -4.83 3.57 6.21
CA LEU A 241 -5.10 3.57 4.77
C LEU A 241 -4.52 2.31 4.11
N HIS A 242 -3.31 1.92 4.50
CA HIS A 242 -2.68 0.70 4.02
C HIS A 242 -3.50 -0.54 4.40
N LEU A 243 -3.98 -0.61 5.64
CA LEU A 243 -4.92 -1.63 6.11
C LEU A 243 -6.22 -1.64 5.28
N ALA A 244 -6.87 -0.48 5.15
CA ALA A 244 -8.16 -0.37 4.47
C ALA A 244 -8.10 -0.87 3.01
N VAL A 245 -7.07 -0.47 2.26
CA VAL A 245 -6.89 -0.92 0.86
C VAL A 245 -6.70 -2.43 0.78
N ASN A 246 -5.90 -3.02 1.68
CA ASN A 246 -5.73 -4.46 1.74
C ASN A 246 -7.03 -5.18 2.09
N MET A 247 -7.79 -4.69 3.07
CA MET A 247 -9.03 -5.33 3.50
C MET A 247 -10.14 -5.21 2.45
N ILE A 248 -10.20 -4.10 1.71
CA ILE A 248 -11.10 -3.95 0.56
C ILE A 248 -10.73 -4.97 -0.53
N GLY A 249 -9.44 -5.09 -0.87
CA GLY A 249 -8.97 -6.08 -1.84
C GLY A 249 -9.24 -7.52 -1.39
N LEU A 250 -8.95 -7.82 -0.13
CA LEU A 250 -9.18 -9.13 0.48
C LEU A 250 -10.66 -9.48 0.50
N TYR A 251 -11.54 -8.55 0.84
CA TYR A 251 -12.99 -8.80 0.82
C TYR A 251 -13.48 -9.03 -0.62
N ALA A 252 -13.08 -8.17 -1.56
CA ALA A 252 -13.54 -8.23 -2.94
C ALA A 252 -13.17 -9.54 -3.65
N ALA A 253 -11.94 -10.00 -3.47
CA ALA A 253 -11.47 -11.25 -4.08
C ALA A 253 -11.71 -12.48 -3.17
N GLY A 254 -11.45 -12.35 -1.87
CA GLY A 254 -11.46 -13.43 -0.89
C GLY A 254 -12.81 -14.11 -0.75
N VAL A 255 -13.92 -13.36 -0.73
CA VAL A 255 -15.27 -13.95 -0.66
C VAL A 255 -15.52 -14.93 -1.82
N THR A 256 -15.12 -14.53 -3.02
CA THR A 256 -15.29 -15.34 -4.23
C THR A 256 -14.37 -16.55 -4.20
N VAL A 257 -13.09 -16.36 -3.87
CA VAL A 257 -12.11 -17.45 -3.81
C VAL A 257 -12.44 -18.45 -2.70
N GLU A 258 -12.89 -17.99 -1.53
CA GLU A 258 -13.36 -18.86 -0.45
C GLU A 258 -14.56 -19.71 -0.87
N ARG A 259 -15.50 -19.16 -1.64
CA ARG A 259 -16.62 -19.93 -2.18
C ARG A 259 -16.16 -20.98 -3.20
N ILE A 260 -15.21 -20.63 -4.07
CA ILE A 260 -14.70 -21.52 -5.11
C ILE A 260 -13.85 -22.65 -4.51
N TYR A 261 -12.94 -22.35 -3.59
CA TYR A 261 -11.97 -23.32 -3.06
C TYR A 261 -12.36 -23.90 -1.69
N GLY A 262 -13.33 -23.30 -0.99
CA GLY A 262 -13.65 -23.64 0.39
C GLY A 262 -12.61 -23.08 1.38
N PRO A 263 -12.92 -23.10 2.69
CA PRO A 263 -12.13 -22.40 3.70
C PRO A 263 -10.71 -22.95 3.84
N VAL A 264 -10.51 -24.27 3.83
CA VAL A 264 -9.17 -24.86 4.03
C VAL A 264 -8.23 -24.52 2.88
N ALA A 265 -8.64 -24.76 1.65
CA ALA A 265 -7.80 -24.45 0.49
C ALA A 265 -7.60 -22.93 0.33
N TYR A 266 -8.62 -22.10 0.64
CA TYR A 266 -8.47 -20.66 0.66
C TYR A 266 -7.45 -20.18 1.71
N LEU A 267 -7.46 -20.76 2.91
CA LEU A 267 -6.47 -20.45 3.95
C LEU A 267 -5.04 -20.77 3.47
N LEU A 268 -4.85 -21.94 2.85
CA LEU A 268 -3.56 -22.36 2.31
C LEU A 268 -3.09 -21.43 1.19
N ILE A 269 -4.00 -20.97 0.32
CA ILE A 269 -3.69 -19.98 -0.72
C ILE A 269 -3.26 -18.66 -0.08
N TYR A 270 -4.02 -18.14 0.88
CA TYR A 270 -3.71 -16.86 1.53
C TYR A 270 -2.37 -16.90 2.27
N LEU A 271 -2.17 -17.89 3.16
CA LEU A 271 -0.95 -18.01 3.94
C LEU A 271 0.25 -18.38 3.07
N GLY A 272 0.09 -19.34 2.15
CA GLY A 272 1.18 -19.77 1.29
C GLY A 272 1.64 -18.68 0.32
N ALA A 273 0.71 -17.92 -0.25
CA ALA A 273 1.07 -16.77 -1.07
C ALA A 273 1.69 -15.63 -0.25
N GLY A 274 1.21 -15.37 0.96
CA GLY A 274 1.84 -14.41 1.88
C GLY A 274 3.29 -14.78 2.17
N LEU A 275 3.53 -16.05 2.53
CA LEU A 275 4.87 -16.58 2.80
C LEU A 275 5.79 -16.49 1.57
N LEU A 276 5.33 -16.91 0.39
CA LEU A 276 6.12 -16.85 -0.85
C LEU A 276 6.40 -15.40 -1.27
N GLY A 277 5.45 -14.49 -1.04
CA GLY A 277 5.65 -13.05 -1.24
C GLY A 277 6.71 -12.49 -0.30
N SER A 278 6.57 -12.71 1.01
CA SER A 278 7.56 -12.30 2.02
C SER A 278 8.95 -12.90 1.75
N ALA A 279 9.02 -14.16 1.30
CA ALA A 279 10.27 -14.82 0.98
C ALA A 279 10.93 -14.22 -0.28
N LEU A 280 10.17 -13.90 -1.32
CA LEU A 280 10.72 -13.23 -2.51
C LEU A 280 11.20 -11.81 -2.17
N SER A 281 10.51 -11.11 -1.27
CA SER A 281 10.92 -9.79 -0.77
C SER A 281 12.30 -9.79 -0.09
N LEU A 282 12.74 -10.92 0.47
CA LEU A 282 14.09 -11.06 1.05
C LEU A 282 15.19 -10.74 0.05
N SER A 283 14.96 -10.87 -1.25
CA SER A 283 15.96 -10.52 -2.28
C SER A 283 15.90 -9.07 -2.74
N PHE A 284 14.95 -8.28 -2.23
CA PHE A 284 14.66 -6.92 -2.69
C PHE A 284 14.35 -5.99 -1.51
N ALA A 285 13.08 -5.61 -1.32
CA ALA A 285 12.69 -4.56 -0.38
C ALA A 285 13.10 -4.87 1.08
N ALA A 286 12.99 -6.13 1.52
CA ALA A 286 13.31 -6.52 2.90
C ALA A 286 14.82 -6.45 3.22
N GLN A 287 15.69 -6.18 2.24
CA GLN A 287 17.12 -5.93 2.46
C GLN A 287 17.39 -4.58 3.13
N HIS A 288 16.49 -3.61 2.95
CA HIS A 288 16.72 -2.21 3.34
C HIS A 288 15.54 -1.59 4.08
N ALA A 289 14.41 -2.29 4.16
CA ALA A 289 13.19 -1.79 4.77
C ALA A 289 12.46 -2.91 5.52
N ILE A 290 11.61 -2.50 6.45
CA ILE A 290 10.73 -3.40 7.18
C ILE A 290 9.48 -3.67 6.35
N GLY A 291 9.40 -4.86 5.76
CA GLY A 291 8.24 -5.29 4.97
C GLY A 291 7.04 -5.60 5.87
N VAL A 292 5.88 -5.01 5.57
CA VAL A 292 4.61 -5.30 6.25
C VAL A 292 3.45 -5.24 5.26
N GLY A 293 2.38 -5.97 5.54
CA GLY A 293 1.11 -5.86 4.84
C GLY A 293 0.62 -7.18 4.28
N ALA A 294 -0.71 -7.34 4.25
CA ALA A 294 -1.36 -8.50 3.67
C ALA A 294 -1.27 -8.57 2.14
N SER A 295 -0.65 -7.58 1.48
CA SER A 295 -0.78 -7.40 0.04
C SER A 295 -0.20 -8.56 -0.77
N GLY A 296 0.88 -9.21 -0.32
CA GLY A 296 1.38 -10.43 -0.97
C GLY A 296 0.33 -11.54 -0.97
N ALA A 297 -0.31 -11.78 0.18
CA ALA A 297 -1.41 -12.74 0.30
C ALA A 297 -2.63 -12.34 -0.54
N VAL A 298 -3.01 -11.05 -0.56
CA VAL A 298 -4.13 -10.53 -1.37
C VAL A 298 -3.85 -10.71 -2.88
N PHE A 299 -2.63 -10.46 -3.34
CA PHE A 299 -2.23 -10.75 -4.71
C PHE A 299 -2.26 -12.25 -5.01
N GLY A 300 -1.92 -13.10 -4.03
CA GLY A 300 -2.12 -14.54 -4.16
C GLY A 300 -3.58 -14.94 -4.30
N VAL A 301 -4.47 -14.34 -3.54
CA VAL A 301 -5.93 -14.53 -3.71
C VAL A 301 -6.38 -14.06 -5.09
N ALA A 302 -5.86 -12.92 -5.59
CA ALA A 302 -6.11 -12.47 -6.95
C ALA A 302 -5.60 -13.46 -8.01
N GLY A 303 -4.40 -14.03 -7.81
CA GLY A 303 -3.82 -15.08 -8.66
C GLY A 303 -4.65 -16.35 -8.67
N ALA A 304 -5.12 -16.79 -7.50
CA ALA A 304 -6.02 -17.92 -7.40
C ALA A 304 -7.36 -17.67 -8.12
N TRP A 305 -7.86 -16.43 -8.06
CA TRP A 305 -9.07 -16.06 -8.78
C TRP A 305 -8.86 -16.09 -10.30
N LEU A 306 -7.71 -15.59 -10.80
CA LEU A 306 -7.33 -15.69 -12.22
C LEU A 306 -7.31 -17.15 -12.70
N VAL A 307 -6.69 -18.03 -11.91
CA VAL A 307 -6.62 -19.47 -12.21
C VAL A 307 -8.02 -20.09 -12.20
N ALA A 308 -8.87 -19.77 -11.23
CA ALA A 308 -10.23 -20.26 -11.18
C ALA A 308 -11.07 -19.83 -12.39
N ILE A 309 -11.00 -18.56 -12.79
CA ILE A 309 -11.69 -18.06 -13.99
C ILE A 309 -11.21 -18.84 -15.23
N ARG A 310 -9.91 -19.10 -15.35
CA ARG A 310 -9.35 -19.83 -16.50
C ARG A 310 -9.73 -21.31 -16.50
N GLN A 311 -9.58 -22.01 -15.38
CA GLN A 311 -9.83 -23.45 -15.28
C GLN A 311 -11.33 -23.79 -15.37
N TYR A 312 -12.19 -22.95 -14.79
CA TYR A 312 -13.62 -23.19 -14.71
C TYR A 312 -14.43 -22.32 -15.68
N ARG A 313 -13.78 -21.73 -16.69
CA ARG A 313 -14.42 -20.88 -17.71
C ARG A 313 -15.62 -21.55 -18.38
N GLY A 314 -15.57 -22.87 -18.62
CA GLY A 314 -16.68 -23.61 -19.21
C GLY A 314 -17.91 -23.77 -18.30
N ARG A 315 -17.76 -23.50 -17.00
CA ARG A 315 -18.85 -23.50 -16.00
C ARG A 315 -19.32 -22.09 -15.62
N MET A 316 -18.62 -21.07 -16.09
CA MET A 316 -18.94 -19.67 -15.81
C MET A 316 -19.57 -19.02 -17.05
N PRO A 317 -20.56 -18.13 -16.88
CA PRO A 317 -21.04 -17.31 -17.98
C PRO A 317 -19.89 -16.53 -18.62
N GLU A 318 -19.83 -16.51 -19.95
CA GLU A 318 -18.68 -15.96 -20.67
C GLU A 318 -18.51 -14.45 -20.43
N THR A 319 -19.63 -13.72 -20.37
CA THR A 319 -19.68 -12.28 -20.08
C THR A 319 -19.13 -11.96 -18.69
N LEU A 320 -19.55 -12.72 -17.68
CA LEU A 320 -19.06 -12.60 -16.31
C LEU A 320 -17.56 -12.91 -16.23
N SER A 321 -17.12 -14.01 -16.83
CA SER A 321 -15.72 -14.45 -16.80
C SER A 321 -14.79 -13.39 -17.39
N LYS A 322 -15.15 -12.84 -18.57
CA LYS A 322 -14.41 -11.75 -19.22
C LYS A 322 -14.39 -10.51 -18.34
N ARG A 323 -15.54 -10.13 -17.76
CA ARG A 323 -15.65 -8.94 -16.90
C ARG A 323 -14.76 -9.02 -15.67
N LEU A 324 -14.80 -10.15 -14.96
CA LEU A 324 -13.99 -10.39 -13.77
C LEU A 324 -12.50 -10.44 -14.11
N LEU A 325 -12.13 -11.12 -15.20
CA LEU A 325 -10.74 -11.21 -15.66
C LEU A 325 -10.16 -9.82 -15.96
N THR A 326 -10.93 -8.96 -16.65
CA THR A 326 -10.51 -7.59 -16.92
C THR A 326 -10.39 -6.77 -15.63
N GLN A 327 -11.33 -6.88 -14.70
CA GLN A 327 -11.28 -6.13 -13.43
C GLN A 327 -10.06 -6.50 -12.59
N ILE A 328 -9.85 -7.81 -12.37
CA ILE A 328 -8.72 -8.27 -11.55
C ILE A 328 -7.39 -8.02 -12.26
N GLY A 329 -7.33 -8.16 -13.59
CA GLY A 329 -6.15 -7.84 -14.38
C GLY A 329 -5.77 -6.37 -14.32
N LEU A 330 -6.75 -5.46 -14.43
CA LEU A 330 -6.52 -4.02 -14.27
C LEU A 330 -6.07 -3.67 -12.85
N PHE A 331 -6.65 -4.30 -11.82
CA PHE A 331 -6.24 -4.12 -10.43
C PHE A 331 -4.78 -4.54 -10.21
N VAL A 332 -4.40 -5.73 -10.66
CA VAL A 332 -3.02 -6.24 -10.56
C VAL A 332 -2.06 -5.33 -11.30
N LEU A 333 -2.36 -4.99 -12.55
CA LEU A 333 -1.52 -4.12 -13.37
C LEU A 333 -1.33 -2.74 -12.73
N TYR A 334 -2.42 -2.10 -12.32
CA TYR A 334 -2.38 -0.80 -11.68
C TYR A 334 -1.55 -0.82 -10.39
N SER A 335 -1.71 -1.86 -9.58
CA SER A 335 -0.99 -1.99 -8.31
C SER A 335 0.52 -2.21 -8.51
N LEU A 336 0.92 -3.03 -9.48
CA LEU A 336 2.33 -3.23 -9.83
C LEU A 336 2.97 -1.96 -10.41
N VAL A 337 2.25 -1.22 -11.26
CA VAL A 337 2.71 0.08 -11.79
C VAL A 337 2.89 1.10 -10.67
N GLN A 338 1.98 1.12 -9.68
CA GLN A 338 2.17 1.95 -8.50
C GLN A 338 3.41 1.55 -7.71
N GLY A 339 3.71 0.26 -7.59
CA GLY A 339 4.92 -0.19 -6.89
C GLY A 339 6.24 0.14 -7.59
N LEU A 340 6.22 0.42 -8.89
CA LEU A 340 7.38 0.94 -9.62
C LEU A 340 7.62 2.44 -9.38
N THR A 341 6.58 3.16 -8.95
CA THR A 341 6.60 4.64 -8.90
C THR A 341 6.52 5.20 -7.47
N LYS A 342 6.05 4.42 -6.50
CA LYS A 342 5.87 4.85 -5.11
C LYS A 342 6.85 4.13 -4.17
N PRO A 343 7.73 4.88 -3.49
CA PRO A 343 8.52 4.34 -2.38
C PRO A 343 7.62 3.72 -1.31
N GLY A 344 8.05 2.61 -0.71
CA GLY A 344 7.30 1.89 0.33
C GLY A 344 6.31 0.84 -0.18
N VAL A 345 6.23 0.60 -1.49
CA VAL A 345 5.44 -0.50 -2.06
C VAL A 345 6.36 -1.63 -2.50
N ASP A 346 6.09 -2.83 -1.99
CA ASP A 346 6.90 -4.02 -2.25
C ASP A 346 6.35 -4.85 -3.42
N ASN A 347 6.86 -4.57 -4.62
CA ASN A 347 6.50 -5.33 -5.82
C ASN A 347 7.02 -6.77 -5.80
N ALA A 348 8.13 -7.06 -5.11
CA ALA A 348 8.62 -8.43 -4.99
C ALA A 348 7.64 -9.28 -4.20
N ALA A 349 7.11 -8.76 -3.09
CA ALA A 349 6.04 -9.42 -2.35
C ALA A 349 4.76 -9.60 -3.17
N HIS A 350 4.35 -8.61 -3.96
CA HIS A 350 3.18 -8.70 -4.83
C HIS A 350 3.33 -9.77 -5.91
N VAL A 351 4.48 -9.79 -6.60
CA VAL A 351 4.77 -10.76 -7.66
C VAL A 351 4.91 -12.17 -7.08
N GLY A 352 5.65 -12.34 -5.98
CA GLY A 352 5.83 -13.62 -5.32
C GLY A 352 4.51 -14.18 -4.81
N GLY A 353 3.67 -13.32 -4.23
CA GLY A 353 2.32 -13.65 -3.82
C GLY A 353 1.42 -14.06 -4.99
N LEU A 354 1.41 -13.29 -6.07
CA LEU A 354 0.60 -13.57 -7.27
C LEU A 354 0.97 -14.93 -7.89
N ILE A 355 2.27 -15.19 -8.08
CA ILE A 355 2.77 -16.45 -8.63
C ILE A 355 2.46 -17.60 -7.66
N GLY A 356 2.73 -17.44 -6.37
CA GLY A 356 2.43 -18.42 -5.34
C GLY A 356 0.95 -18.79 -5.30
N GLY A 357 0.06 -17.80 -5.33
CA GLY A 357 -1.38 -18.00 -5.39
C GLY A 357 -1.84 -18.74 -6.65
N CYS A 358 -1.29 -18.40 -7.81
CA CYS A 358 -1.55 -19.14 -9.06
C CYS A 358 -1.13 -20.61 -8.96
N LEU A 359 0.07 -20.90 -8.44
CA LEU A 359 0.58 -22.26 -8.28
C LEU A 359 -0.29 -23.07 -7.30
N LEU A 360 -0.58 -22.49 -6.13
CA LEU A 360 -1.41 -23.15 -5.10
C LEU A 360 -2.83 -23.40 -5.59
N ALA A 361 -3.41 -22.48 -6.37
CA ALA A 361 -4.72 -22.64 -6.99
C ALA A 361 -4.76 -23.74 -8.06
N CYS A 362 -3.64 -24.03 -8.74
CA CYS A 362 -3.51 -25.17 -9.65
C CYS A 362 -3.41 -26.51 -8.90
N ILE A 363 -2.76 -26.50 -7.73
CA ILE A 363 -2.61 -27.68 -6.88
C ILE A 363 -3.95 -28.04 -6.20
N LEU A 364 -4.56 -27.06 -5.52
CA LEU A 364 -5.71 -27.28 -4.64
C LEU A 364 -7.02 -27.53 -5.42
N PRO A 365 -7.90 -28.41 -4.92
CA PRO A 365 -9.16 -28.68 -5.60
C PRO A 365 -10.19 -27.57 -5.34
N ALA A 366 -10.96 -27.19 -6.36
CA ALA A 366 -12.13 -26.35 -6.16
C ALA A 366 -13.32 -27.16 -5.60
N ARG A 367 -14.15 -26.48 -4.82
CA ARG A 367 -15.39 -26.93 -4.21
C ARG A 367 -16.58 -27.00 -5.18
N LEU A 368 -16.36 -26.69 -6.46
CA LEU A 368 -17.39 -26.79 -7.52
C LEU A 368 -17.83 -28.23 -7.82
N ASP A 369 -17.11 -29.23 -7.30
CA ASP A 369 -17.44 -30.65 -7.33
C ASP A 369 -17.12 -31.21 -5.93
N MET A 370 -18.14 -31.35 -5.07
CA MET A 370 -17.98 -31.67 -3.65
C MET A 370 -17.37 -33.05 -3.42
N ASP A 371 -17.69 -34.02 -4.26
CA ASP A 371 -17.15 -35.39 -4.12
C ASP A 371 -15.67 -35.42 -4.47
N ARG A 372 -15.28 -34.75 -5.56
CA ARG A 372 -13.88 -34.59 -5.92
C ARG A 372 -13.11 -33.77 -4.90
N TYR A 373 -13.72 -32.71 -4.37
CA TYR A 373 -13.14 -31.85 -3.34
C TYR A 373 -12.78 -32.65 -2.09
N ARG A 374 -13.76 -33.35 -1.49
CA ARG A 374 -13.55 -34.14 -0.26
C ARG A 374 -12.49 -35.22 -0.44
N ARG A 375 -12.50 -35.94 -1.56
CA ARG A 375 -11.51 -36.99 -1.83
C ARG A 375 -10.09 -36.47 -2.04
N ARG A 376 -9.92 -35.33 -2.72
CA ARG A 376 -8.59 -34.85 -3.13
C ARG A 376 -7.97 -33.81 -2.20
N LEU A 377 -8.76 -33.15 -1.34
CA LEU A 377 -8.28 -32.06 -0.50
C LEU A 377 -7.11 -32.47 0.41
N PRO A 378 -7.12 -33.58 1.17
CA PRO A 378 -6.04 -33.89 2.10
C PRO A 378 -4.68 -34.04 1.40
N GLY A 379 -4.61 -34.86 0.33
CA GLY A 379 -3.37 -35.07 -0.43
C GLY A 379 -2.89 -33.80 -1.15
N ARG A 380 -3.82 -33.01 -1.70
CA ARG A 380 -3.46 -31.74 -2.36
C ARG A 380 -3.06 -30.65 -1.37
N ALA A 381 -3.62 -30.66 -0.16
CA ALA A 381 -3.22 -29.76 0.92
C ALA A 381 -1.79 -30.06 1.38
N ALA A 382 -1.45 -31.35 1.56
CA ALA A 382 -0.08 -31.76 1.88
C ALA A 382 0.91 -31.33 0.77
N MET A 383 0.55 -31.55 -0.50
CA MET A 383 1.35 -31.11 -1.64
C MET A 383 1.50 -29.57 -1.69
N ALA A 384 0.43 -28.83 -1.40
CA ALA A 384 0.46 -27.36 -1.34
C ALA A 384 1.38 -26.85 -0.21
N LEU A 385 1.33 -27.46 0.97
CA LEU A 385 2.21 -27.14 2.10
C LEU A 385 3.67 -27.45 1.76
N ALA A 386 3.95 -28.63 1.18
CA ALA A 386 5.28 -29.01 0.74
C ALA A 386 5.82 -28.05 -0.34
N ALA A 387 5.00 -27.70 -1.34
CA ALA A 387 5.38 -26.74 -2.37
C ALA A 387 5.64 -25.34 -1.80
N THR A 388 4.83 -24.89 -0.84
CA THR A 388 5.04 -23.61 -0.13
C THR A 388 6.36 -23.63 0.65
N GLY A 389 6.59 -24.67 1.46
CA GLY A 389 7.81 -24.80 2.26
C GLY A 389 9.06 -24.87 1.40
N ALA A 390 9.04 -25.68 0.33
CA ALA A 390 10.15 -25.76 -0.62
C ALA A 390 10.39 -24.43 -1.33
N GLY A 391 9.33 -23.75 -1.77
CA GLY A 391 9.43 -22.45 -2.42
C GLY A 391 10.02 -21.38 -1.49
N VAL A 392 9.55 -21.31 -0.24
CA VAL A 392 10.09 -20.39 0.78
C VAL A 392 11.57 -20.70 1.04
N ALA A 393 11.92 -21.97 1.22
CA ALA A 393 13.31 -22.38 1.47
C ALA A 393 14.22 -22.00 0.29
N VAL A 394 13.82 -22.30 -0.95
CA VAL A 394 14.59 -21.93 -2.14
C VAL A 394 14.75 -20.42 -2.26
N LEU A 395 13.67 -19.65 -2.10
CA LEU A 395 13.72 -18.19 -2.20
C LEU A 395 14.63 -17.58 -1.11
N ALA A 396 14.55 -18.09 0.11
CA ALA A 396 15.41 -17.64 1.20
C ALA A 396 16.88 -18.04 1.01
N MET A 397 17.17 -19.23 0.48
CA MET A 397 18.54 -19.66 0.15
C MET A 397 19.15 -18.87 -1.00
N LEU A 398 18.32 -18.44 -1.95
CA LEU A 398 18.75 -17.58 -3.06
C LEU A 398 18.83 -16.09 -2.68
N ALA A 399 18.30 -15.71 -1.51
CA ALA A 399 18.37 -14.33 -1.05
C ALA A 399 19.85 -13.95 -0.78
N PRO A 400 20.29 -12.77 -1.25
CA PRO A 400 21.63 -12.29 -0.99
C PRO A 400 21.84 -12.08 0.52
N ARG A 401 23.10 -12.15 0.96
CA ARG A 401 23.45 -11.85 2.36
C ARG A 401 22.91 -10.49 2.74
N ALA A 402 22.19 -10.45 3.86
CA ALA A 402 21.51 -9.25 4.28
C ALA A 402 22.52 -8.12 4.55
N ALA A 403 22.27 -6.97 3.95
CA ALA A 403 23.16 -5.81 4.06
C ALA A 403 23.01 -5.04 5.39
N LEU A 404 21.86 -5.17 6.07
CA LEU A 404 21.49 -4.34 7.22
C LEU A 404 20.93 -5.18 8.37
N ASP A 405 21.61 -5.15 9.52
CA ASP A 405 21.06 -5.58 10.80
C ASP A 405 20.13 -4.48 11.32
N HIS A 406 18.81 -4.69 11.21
CA HIS A 406 17.82 -3.68 11.57
C HIS A 406 17.73 -3.50 13.08
N ARG A 407 17.92 -4.58 13.87
CA ARG A 407 17.98 -4.49 15.33
C ARG A 407 19.12 -3.57 15.78
N GLN A 408 20.33 -3.76 15.23
CA GLN A 408 21.45 -2.88 15.52
C GLN A 408 21.22 -1.46 15.00
N PHE A 409 20.63 -1.30 13.81
CA PHE A 409 20.30 0.00 13.25
C PHE A 409 19.35 0.82 14.15
N PHE A 410 18.26 0.21 14.63
CA PHE A 410 17.33 0.88 15.54
C PHE A 410 17.98 1.16 16.91
N ALA A 411 18.81 0.24 17.42
CA ALA A 411 19.54 0.44 18.66
C ALA A 411 20.58 1.58 18.57
N SER A 412 21.20 1.77 17.40
CA SER A 412 22.25 2.78 17.20
C SER A 412 21.69 4.16 16.89
N ALA A 413 20.51 4.29 16.28
CA ALA A 413 19.96 5.58 15.86
C ALA A 413 19.84 6.60 17.02
N GLU A 414 19.31 6.17 18.17
CA GLU A 414 19.17 7.03 19.35
C GLU A 414 20.52 7.30 20.03
N ALA A 415 21.42 6.31 20.07
CA ALA A 415 22.76 6.45 20.59
C ALA A 415 23.62 7.43 19.77
N VAL A 416 23.48 7.39 18.44
CA VAL A 416 24.14 8.31 17.49
C VAL A 416 23.63 9.73 17.70
N ALA A 417 22.31 9.93 17.81
CA ALA A 417 21.72 11.25 18.03
C ALA A 417 22.19 11.86 19.37
N ARG A 418 22.15 11.07 20.46
CA ARG A 418 22.69 11.49 21.75
C ARG A 418 24.19 11.78 21.70
N GLY A 419 24.95 10.92 21.02
CA GLY A 419 26.40 11.06 20.88
C GLY A 419 26.80 12.32 20.14
N PHE A 420 26.17 12.62 19.00
CA PHE A 420 26.43 13.87 18.27
C PHE A 420 26.04 15.10 19.09
N SER A 421 24.91 15.06 19.80
CA SER A 421 24.51 16.15 20.70
C SER A 421 25.51 16.36 21.83
N ALA A 422 26.04 15.29 22.42
CA ALA A 422 27.02 15.36 23.50
C ALA A 422 28.37 15.93 23.01
N VAL A 423 28.85 15.51 21.84
CA VAL A 423 30.06 16.08 21.24
C VAL A 423 29.88 17.55 20.90
N GLY A 424 28.74 17.93 20.33
CA GLY A 424 28.42 19.34 20.04
C GLY A 424 28.41 20.22 21.28
N ALA A 425 27.83 19.72 22.39
CA ALA A 425 27.82 20.43 23.66
C ALA A 425 29.24 20.58 24.26
N ALA A 426 30.06 19.52 24.22
CA ALA A 426 31.44 19.56 24.69
C ALA A 426 32.32 20.52 23.86
N ALA A 427 32.13 20.54 22.53
CA ALA A 427 32.81 21.47 21.64
C ALA A 427 32.43 22.93 21.91
N GLN A 428 31.14 23.22 22.10
CA GLN A 428 30.67 24.57 22.46
C GLN A 428 31.21 25.04 23.81
N ALA A 429 31.26 24.14 24.81
CA ALA A 429 31.84 24.45 26.11
C ALA A 429 33.33 24.77 26.02
N THR A 430 34.07 24.00 25.21
CA THR A 430 35.48 24.23 24.90
C THR A 430 35.70 25.59 24.24
N GLU A 431 34.93 25.90 23.20
CA GLU A 431 35.03 27.15 22.46
C GLU A 431 34.71 28.36 23.36
N SER A 432 33.70 28.25 24.22
CA SER A 432 33.33 29.31 25.16
C SER A 432 34.46 29.63 26.14
N ASP A 433 35.15 28.62 26.66
CA ASP A 433 36.28 28.82 27.57
C ASP A 433 37.52 29.33 26.83
N GLN A 434 37.75 28.90 25.60
CA GLN A 434 38.82 29.43 24.76
C GLN A 434 38.61 30.93 24.46
N GLN A 435 37.38 31.34 24.16
CA GLN A 435 37.03 32.75 23.97
C GLN A 435 37.16 33.55 25.28
N ALA A 436 36.79 32.97 26.42
CA ALA A 436 36.96 33.61 27.72
C ALA A 436 38.44 33.78 28.08
N PHE A 437 39.29 32.80 27.77
CA PHE A 437 40.75 32.92 27.91
C PHE A 437 41.31 34.01 26.99
N ALA A 438 40.95 34.01 25.69
CA ALA A 438 41.37 35.03 24.73
C ALA A 438 40.93 36.45 25.12
N ALA A 439 39.77 36.59 25.77
CA ALA A 439 39.26 37.85 26.30
C ALA A 439 39.83 38.24 27.68
N GLY A 440 40.79 37.48 28.22
CA GLY A 440 41.39 37.72 29.53
C GLY A 440 40.46 37.48 30.73
N ARG A 441 39.32 36.80 30.52
CA ARG A 441 38.35 36.46 31.58
C ARG A 441 38.71 35.16 32.32
N LEU A 442 39.56 34.32 31.73
CA LEU A 442 40.17 33.16 32.37
C LEU A 442 41.68 33.35 32.39
N SER A 443 42.33 33.02 33.51
CA SER A 443 43.80 32.91 33.54
C SER A 443 44.27 31.67 32.77
N ALA A 444 45.53 31.67 32.31
CA ALA A 444 46.15 30.51 31.65
C ALA A 444 46.03 29.23 32.49
N ARG A 445 46.28 29.35 33.80
CA ARG A 445 46.13 28.24 34.75
C ARG A 445 44.70 27.71 34.81
N GLN A 446 43.70 28.57 34.98
CA GLN A 446 42.30 28.15 35.03
C GLN A 446 41.86 27.52 33.71
N TRP A 447 42.35 28.03 32.58
CA TRP A 447 42.05 27.47 31.26
C TRP A 447 42.64 26.06 31.11
N VAL A 448 43.91 25.85 31.46
CA VAL A 448 44.55 24.53 31.47
C VAL A 448 43.85 23.57 32.44
N GLU A 449 43.59 23.99 33.68
CA GLU A 449 42.87 23.17 34.67
C GLU A 449 41.49 22.74 34.15
N ARG A 450 40.75 23.64 33.48
CA ARG A 450 39.45 23.32 32.88
C ARG A 450 39.56 22.40 31.67
N ASN A 451 40.58 22.55 30.83
CA ASN A 451 40.85 21.62 29.73
C ASN A 451 41.01 20.19 30.25
N HIS A 452 41.84 19.98 31.28
CA HIS A 452 42.13 18.66 31.85
C HIS A 452 40.98 18.10 32.70
N ALA A 453 40.33 18.93 33.52
CA ALA A 453 39.33 18.46 34.49
C ALA A 453 37.90 18.41 33.93
N VAL A 454 37.58 19.19 32.89
CA VAL A 454 36.21 19.32 32.36
C VAL A 454 36.13 18.87 30.91
N HIS A 455 36.92 19.47 30.02
CA HIS A 455 36.72 19.29 28.57
C HIS A 455 37.22 17.94 28.06
N VAL A 456 38.41 17.49 28.49
CA VAL A 456 38.96 16.18 28.11
C VAL A 456 38.02 15.04 28.55
N PRO A 457 37.59 14.93 29.82
CA PRO A 457 36.63 13.90 30.23
C PRO A 457 35.31 13.96 29.45
N ALA A 458 34.76 15.16 29.22
CA ALA A 458 33.51 15.34 28.49
C ALA A 458 33.60 14.85 27.03
N LEU A 459 34.68 15.20 26.32
CA LEU A 459 34.94 14.74 24.95
C LEU A 459 35.13 13.22 24.89
N ARG A 460 35.89 12.64 25.83
CA ARG A 460 36.10 11.18 25.91
C ARG A 460 34.79 10.42 26.19
N GLN A 461 33.96 10.94 27.09
CA GLN A 461 32.65 10.35 27.40
C GLN A 461 31.69 10.44 26.20
N ALA A 462 31.65 11.59 25.53
CA ALA A 462 30.80 11.78 24.35
C ALA A 462 31.21 10.86 23.19
N THR A 463 32.52 10.72 22.95
CA THR A 463 33.04 9.81 21.90
C THR A 463 32.86 8.34 22.23
N ALA A 464 32.92 7.91 23.50
CA ALA A 464 32.67 6.53 23.90
C ALA A 464 31.27 6.04 23.44
N THR A 465 30.26 6.90 23.56
CA THR A 465 28.90 6.60 23.08
C THR A 465 28.88 6.46 21.57
N LEU A 466 29.53 7.36 20.83
CA LEU A 466 29.61 7.32 19.37
C LEU A 466 30.40 6.12 18.84
N ARG A 467 31.44 5.66 19.53
CA ARG A 467 32.21 4.46 19.14
C ARG A 467 31.40 3.18 19.22
N SER A 468 30.39 3.13 20.10
CA SER A 468 29.48 2.00 20.20
C SER A 468 28.43 1.97 19.07
N ALA A 469 28.27 3.08 18.35
CA ALA A 469 27.33 3.17 17.25
C ALA A 469 27.81 2.35 16.05
N ARG A 470 26.92 1.49 15.55
CA ARG A 470 27.07 0.80 14.27
C ARG A 470 26.18 1.50 13.24
N LEU A 471 26.74 1.86 12.10
CA LEU A 471 26.00 2.41 10.97
C LEU A 471 25.89 1.35 9.85
N ALA A 472 24.87 1.49 9.01
CA ALA A 472 24.69 0.64 7.84
C ALA A 472 25.91 0.73 6.89
N GLN A 473 26.17 -0.31 6.11
CA GLN A 473 27.21 -0.23 5.07
C GLN A 473 26.80 0.82 4.03
N GLY A 474 27.69 1.80 3.79
CA GLY A 474 27.41 2.94 2.90
C GLY A 474 26.53 4.03 3.52
N ASP A 475 26.29 4.01 4.84
CA ASP A 475 25.62 5.11 5.52
C ASP A 475 26.45 6.40 5.34
N PRO A 476 25.86 7.48 4.79
CA PRO A 476 26.58 8.71 4.53
C PRO A 476 27.01 9.44 5.81
N ARG A 477 26.46 9.07 6.96
CA ARG A 477 26.92 9.53 8.27
C ARG A 477 28.20 8.82 8.73
N ALA A 478 28.65 7.77 8.03
CA ALA A 478 29.84 7.02 8.44
C ALA A 478 31.11 7.87 8.40
N ASP A 479 31.24 8.71 7.37
CA ASP A 479 32.37 9.63 7.26
C ASP A 479 32.28 10.75 8.30
N LEU A 480 31.09 11.34 8.47
CA LEU A 480 30.84 12.31 9.55
C LEU A 480 31.14 11.72 10.94
N LEU A 481 30.70 10.49 11.22
CA LEU A 481 30.95 9.81 12.49
C LEU A 481 32.45 9.60 12.71
N ARG A 482 33.15 9.12 11.69
CA ARG A 482 34.60 8.88 11.73
C ARG A 482 35.37 10.18 12.00
N ASP A 483 35.06 11.23 11.24
CA ASP A 483 35.74 12.52 11.39
C ASP A 483 35.35 13.23 12.69
N THR A 484 34.13 13.04 13.20
CA THR A 484 33.72 13.56 14.52
C THR A 484 34.50 12.90 15.64
N LEU A 485 34.64 11.57 15.59
CA LEU A 485 35.45 10.82 16.55
C LEU A 485 36.92 11.27 16.50
N LEU A 486 37.49 11.37 15.30
CA LEU A 486 38.87 11.80 15.11
C LEU A 486 39.11 13.23 15.58
N TYR A 487 38.21 14.16 15.28
CA TYR A 487 38.30 15.55 15.72
C TYR A 487 38.30 15.63 17.25
N ALA A 488 37.33 14.99 17.91
CA ALA A 488 37.22 15.01 19.36
C ALA A 488 38.44 14.36 20.06
N ASP A 489 39.00 13.28 19.51
CA ASP A 489 40.22 12.66 20.04
C ASP A 489 41.44 13.58 19.91
N LEU A 490 41.61 14.23 18.76
CA LEU A 490 42.71 15.17 18.54
C LEU A 490 42.56 16.43 19.40
N THR A 491 41.34 16.92 19.62
CA THR A 491 41.09 18.04 20.53
C THR A 491 41.45 17.68 21.96
N ALA A 492 41.04 16.49 22.43
CA ALA A 492 41.42 16.00 23.75
C ALA A 492 42.94 15.82 23.88
N GLU A 493 43.61 15.27 22.86
CA GLU A 493 45.07 15.13 22.86
C GLU A 493 45.79 16.48 22.91
N ALA A 494 45.34 17.47 22.13
CA ALA A 494 45.91 18.82 22.15
C ALA A 494 45.79 19.48 23.54
N MET A 495 44.66 19.27 24.22
CA MET A 495 44.44 19.73 25.59
C MET A 495 45.36 19.02 26.59
N GLU A 496 45.50 17.70 26.47
CA GLU A 496 46.36 16.87 27.33
C GLU A 496 47.85 17.29 27.20
N LEU A 497 48.29 17.64 25.99
CA LEU A 497 49.65 18.13 25.73
C LEU A 497 49.92 19.53 26.29
N THR A 498 48.87 20.33 26.55
CA THR A 498 48.99 21.70 27.02
C THR A 498 49.00 21.72 28.55
N VAL A 499 50.10 22.20 29.16
CA VAL A 499 50.32 22.23 30.62
C VAL A 499 50.88 23.57 31.08
N MET A 500 50.94 23.79 32.39
CA MET A 500 51.69 24.88 32.99
C MET A 500 53.13 24.40 33.30
N GLU A 501 54.15 25.13 32.88
CA GLU A 501 55.57 24.76 33.09
C GLU A 501 55.94 24.76 34.58
N THR A 502 55.54 25.80 35.31
CA THR A 502 55.61 25.89 36.77
C THR A 502 54.31 26.51 37.32
N PRO A 503 54.05 26.41 38.64
CA PRO A 503 52.88 27.04 39.27
C PRO A 503 52.80 28.56 39.07
N GLU A 504 53.93 29.22 38.82
CA GLU A 504 54.06 30.67 38.61
C GLU A 504 54.07 31.10 37.14
N SER A 505 54.11 30.16 36.18
CA SER A 505 54.12 30.47 34.75
C SER A 505 52.88 31.26 34.32
N ARG A 506 53.10 32.28 33.49
CA ARG A 506 52.01 33.12 32.94
C ARG A 506 51.35 32.51 31.71
N ASP A 507 52.12 31.76 30.94
CA ASP A 507 51.68 31.19 29.67
C ASP A 507 51.74 29.65 29.71
N PRO A 508 50.80 28.96 29.04
CA PRO A 508 50.83 27.52 28.92
C PRO A 508 51.94 27.07 27.94
N VAL A 509 52.53 25.91 28.21
CA VAL A 509 53.53 25.25 27.35
C VAL A 509 53.03 23.88 26.92
N SER A 510 53.66 23.31 25.89
CA SER A 510 53.40 21.93 25.48
C SER A 510 54.41 20.97 26.09
N THR A 511 53.97 19.83 26.61
CA THR A 511 54.86 18.73 27.01
C THR A 511 55.60 18.11 25.82
N ASP A 512 55.01 18.20 24.62
CA ASP A 512 55.60 17.77 23.35
C ASP A 512 55.20 18.76 22.23
N PRO A 513 56.00 19.81 21.99
CA PRO A 513 55.69 20.81 20.97
C PRO A 513 55.60 20.25 19.55
N ALA A 514 56.40 19.21 19.23
CA ALA A 514 56.40 18.60 17.89
C ALA A 514 55.12 17.81 17.64
N ARG A 515 54.66 17.05 18.64
CA ARG A 515 53.38 16.33 18.58
C ARG A 515 52.20 17.30 18.53
N LEU A 516 52.19 18.35 19.37
CA LEU A 516 51.11 19.34 19.37
C LEU A 516 50.96 20.02 17.99
N ALA A 517 52.08 20.41 17.36
CA ALA A 517 52.06 20.98 16.01
C ALA A 517 51.55 19.99 14.94
N HIS A 518 51.80 18.69 15.11
CA HIS A 518 51.23 17.66 14.25
C HIS A 518 49.71 17.53 14.45
N VAL A 519 49.26 17.44 15.70
CA VAL A 519 47.83 17.36 16.07
C VAL A 519 47.05 18.57 15.54
N GLN A 520 47.59 19.78 15.67
CA GLN A 520 46.96 21.01 15.16
C GLN A 520 46.73 20.97 13.64
N ARG A 521 47.72 20.53 12.86
CA ARG A 521 47.55 20.34 11.39
C ARG A 521 46.48 19.30 11.06
N GLN A 522 46.39 18.23 11.86
CA GLN A 522 45.33 17.22 11.66
C GLN A 522 43.95 17.79 12.00
N LEU A 523 43.83 18.58 13.07
CA LEU A 523 42.57 19.24 13.46
C LEU A 523 42.04 20.16 12.36
N GLU A 524 42.89 20.96 11.74
CA GLU A 524 42.51 21.81 10.60
C GLU A 524 41.96 20.97 9.44
N ALA A 525 42.72 19.95 9.02
CA ALA A 525 42.31 19.08 7.91
C ALA A 525 41.03 18.29 8.20
N VAL A 526 40.80 17.87 9.44
CA VAL A 526 39.56 17.17 9.86
C VAL A 526 38.39 18.16 9.94
N GLY A 527 38.61 19.37 10.46
CA GLY A 527 37.59 20.42 10.54
C GLY A 527 37.02 20.82 9.17
N GLU A 528 37.87 20.92 8.16
CA GLU A 528 37.45 21.15 6.78
C GLU A 528 36.59 19.99 6.21
N ARG A 529 36.92 18.75 6.55
CA ARG A 529 36.11 17.58 6.16
C ARG A 529 34.78 17.56 6.88
N LEU A 530 34.76 17.78 8.20
CA LEU A 530 33.53 17.87 8.99
C LEU A 530 32.56 18.90 8.45
N THR A 531 33.07 20.08 8.06
CA THR A 531 32.24 21.14 7.48
C THR A 531 31.61 20.68 6.15
N ARG A 532 32.40 20.05 5.29
CA ARG A 532 31.92 19.50 4.01
C ARG A 532 30.90 18.38 4.20
N ASP A 533 31.15 17.45 5.12
CA ASP A 533 30.27 16.31 5.38
C ASP A 533 28.95 16.76 6.01
N ALA A 534 29.00 17.70 6.94
CA ALA A 534 27.81 18.31 7.54
C ALA A 534 26.98 19.07 6.49
N ASP A 535 27.61 19.82 5.59
CA ASP A 535 26.92 20.53 4.50
C ASP A 535 26.33 19.55 3.47
N ALA A 536 27.01 18.46 3.16
CA ALA A 536 26.49 17.41 2.29
C ALA A 536 25.20 16.80 2.85
N LEU A 537 25.17 16.53 4.16
CA LEU A 537 23.99 16.02 4.86
C LEU A 537 22.86 17.06 4.97
N ARG A 538 23.18 18.34 5.19
CA ARG A 538 22.18 19.44 5.20
C ARG A 538 21.50 19.64 3.84
N ARG A 539 22.24 19.47 2.75
CA ARG A 539 21.71 19.60 1.37
C ARG A 539 20.87 18.41 0.94
N ARG A 540 20.99 17.27 1.62
CA ARG A 540 20.19 16.05 1.41
C ARG A 540 19.74 15.48 2.76
N PRO A 541 18.79 16.14 3.46
CA PRO A 541 18.25 15.60 4.69
C PRO A 541 17.57 14.26 4.40
N PHE A 542 17.97 13.21 5.11
CA PHE A 542 17.40 11.87 4.94
C PHE A 542 15.99 11.83 5.54
N ASN A 543 15.02 11.37 4.72
CA ASN A 543 13.69 10.94 5.14
C ASN A 543 13.63 9.42 5.14
#